data_AF-A0A4Y2N504-F1
#
_entry.id   AF-A0A4Y2N504-F1
#
_cell.length_a   1.000
_cell.length_b   1.000
_cell.length_c   1.000
_cell.angle_alpha   90.00
_cell.angle_beta   90.00
_cell.angle_gamma   90.00
#
_symmetry.space_group_name_H-M   'P 1'
#
loop_
_entity.id
_entity.type
_entity.pdbx_description
1 polymer ?
#
loop_
_entity_poly.entity_id
_entity_poly.type
_entity_poly.pdbx_seq_one_letter_code
_entity_poly.pdbx_strand_id
1 'polypeptide(L)'
;MWFYIFGMLIVIELQVVPHFFMWNEDIASRGSNKLASSLLEFNEILRSKDNLIIRSDSCSGQNKNSTILFLYQYLVLKGYFKIIEHKFTEVGHSYPESDRDLGRIEKNLRKHETIFLPEKYRKIIMQSGRNHHVTDMTPHFRNSKALHSKFQLNNRKRNALNEKIAFRDSLNWIRVEKFGSYFHKDCYDLYTPFKKVDLRKQIRGGAKTTHQNWRF
;
A
#
# COMPACT_ATOMS: atom_id res chain seq x y z
N MET A 1 -5.81 1.60 -26.06
CA MET A 1 -4.92 0.97 -25.07
C MET A 1 -4.83 1.90 -23.88
N TRP A 2 -5.21 1.46 -22.67
CA TRP A 2 -5.11 2.29 -21.47
C TRP A 2 -3.78 2.04 -20.76
N PHE A 3 -3.19 3.12 -20.26
CA PHE A 3 -1.93 3.08 -19.53
C PHE A 3 -2.17 3.54 -18.09
N TYR A 4 -1.70 2.75 -17.12
CA TYR A 4 -1.89 3.04 -15.71
C TYR A 4 -0.63 3.63 -15.09
N ILE A 5 -0.84 4.69 -14.30
CA ILE A 5 0.21 5.39 -13.55
C ILE A 5 -0.22 5.42 -12.09
N PHE A 6 0.62 4.91 -11.21
CA PHE A 6 0.47 5.01 -9.77
C PHE A 6 1.60 5.86 -9.20
N GLY A 7 1.27 7.01 -8.63
CA GLY A 7 2.22 7.93 -8.02
C GLY A 7 2.38 7.67 -6.53
N MET A 8 3.62 7.62 -6.06
CA MET A 8 3.98 7.65 -4.65
C MET A 8 4.93 8.82 -4.40
N LEU A 9 4.59 9.67 -3.43
CA LEU A 9 5.51 10.69 -2.96
C LEU A 9 6.28 10.17 -1.76
N ILE A 10 7.60 10.09 -1.88
CA ILE A 10 8.45 9.54 -0.83
C ILE A 10 9.15 10.69 -0.14
N VAL A 11 9.02 10.72 1.18
CA VAL A 11 9.67 11.72 2.03
C VAL A 11 10.64 10.97 2.95
N ILE A 12 11.93 11.16 2.72
CA ILE A 12 13.00 10.63 3.56
C ILE A 12 13.81 11.81 4.06
N GLU A 13 13.73 12.07 5.36
CA GLU A 13 14.41 13.21 6.01
C GLU A 13 14.04 14.54 5.33
N LEU A 14 14.93 15.11 4.52
CA LEU A 14 14.72 16.36 3.78
C LEU A 14 14.52 16.16 2.27
N GLN A 15 14.57 14.92 1.78
CA GLN A 15 14.40 14.60 0.38
C GLN A 15 12.96 14.19 0.09
N VAL A 16 12.35 14.88 -0.88
CA VAL A 16 11.04 14.56 -1.43
C VAL A 16 11.25 14.05 -2.84
N VAL A 17 10.98 12.76 -3.06
CA VAL A 17 11.23 12.10 -4.34
C VAL A 17 9.95 11.45 -4.84
N PRO A 18 9.29 12.02 -5.87
CA PRO A 18 8.17 11.36 -6.52
C PRO A 18 8.64 10.10 -7.25
N HIS A 19 7.90 9.01 -7.07
CA HIS A 19 8.07 7.75 -7.78
C HIS A 19 6.77 7.39 -8.50
N PHE A 20 6.88 7.08 -9.79
CA PHE A 20 5.75 6.65 -10.60
C PHE A 20 5.94 5.21 -11.04
N PHE A 21 4.92 4.40 -10.76
CA PHE A 21 4.83 3.02 -11.18
C PHE A 21 3.88 2.92 -12.36
N MET A 22 4.31 2.23 -13.40
CA MET A 22 3.68 2.26 -14.71
C MET A 22 3.40 0.85 -15.21
N TRP A 23 2.25 0.64 -15.86
CA TRP A 23 1.96 -0.62 -16.55
C TRP A 23 0.84 -0.46 -17.58
N ASN A 24 0.83 -1.35 -18.58
CA ASN A 24 -0.28 -1.43 -19.55
C ASN A 24 -1.46 -2.19 -18.96
N GLU A 25 -2.67 -1.77 -19.34
CA GLU A 25 -3.90 -2.48 -18.98
C GLU A 25 -3.92 -3.93 -19.47
N ASP A 26 -3.36 -4.20 -20.66
CA ASP A 26 -3.30 -5.54 -21.26
C ASP A 26 -2.57 -6.56 -20.37
N ILE A 27 -1.66 -6.07 -19.52
CA ILE A 27 -0.92 -6.90 -18.56
C ILE A 27 -1.71 -7.02 -17.25
N ALA A 28 -2.35 -5.92 -16.84
CA ALA A 28 -2.88 -5.78 -15.50
C ALA A 28 -3.95 -4.69 -15.38
N SER A 29 -5.13 -5.08 -14.89
CA SER A 29 -6.17 -4.14 -14.47
C SER A 29 -5.83 -3.44 -13.14
N ARG A 30 -6.56 -2.36 -12.84
CA ARG A 30 -6.44 -1.62 -11.57
C ARG A 30 -6.87 -2.50 -10.38
N GLY A 31 -6.19 -2.35 -9.24
CA GLY A 31 -6.64 -2.95 -7.99
C GLY A 31 -5.57 -3.10 -6.93
N SER A 32 -5.99 -3.54 -5.74
CA SER A 32 -5.13 -3.66 -4.55
C SER A 32 -3.92 -4.58 -4.71
N ASN A 33 -4.00 -5.60 -5.56
CA ASN A 33 -2.85 -6.47 -5.85
C ASN A 33 -1.70 -5.74 -6.54
N LYS A 34 -2.03 -4.80 -7.43
CA LYS A 34 -1.03 -4.05 -8.19
C LYS A 34 -0.35 -3.04 -7.30
N LEU A 35 -1.14 -2.34 -6.48
CA LEU A 35 -0.63 -1.53 -5.37
C LEU A 35 0.29 -2.31 -4.43
N ALA A 36 -0.13 -3.52 -4.02
CA ALA A 36 0.68 -4.34 -3.16
C ALA A 36 2.00 -4.77 -3.82
N SER A 37 1.99 -5.06 -5.13
CA SER A 37 3.23 -5.36 -5.88
C SER A 37 4.13 -4.15 -6.00
N SER A 38 3.58 -2.96 -6.29
CA SER A 38 4.34 -1.70 -6.34
C SER A 38 4.97 -1.36 -4.99
N LEU A 39 4.24 -1.55 -3.89
CA LEU A 39 4.77 -1.37 -2.53
C LEU A 39 5.87 -2.38 -2.18
N LEU A 40 5.78 -3.62 -2.66
CA LEU A 40 6.83 -4.63 -2.48
C LEU A 40 8.10 -4.30 -3.27
N GLU A 41 7.95 -3.87 -4.51
CA GLU A 41 9.09 -3.43 -5.33
C GLU A 41 9.76 -2.22 -4.67
N PHE A 42 8.95 -1.28 -4.18
CA PHE A 42 9.43 -0.12 -3.46
C PHE A 42 10.14 -0.45 -2.14
N ASN A 43 9.73 -1.52 -1.44
CA ASN A 43 10.38 -1.94 -0.20
C ASN A 43 11.88 -2.20 -0.38
N GLU A 44 12.33 -2.67 -1.56
CA GLU A 44 13.75 -2.84 -1.86
C GLU A 44 14.55 -1.54 -1.72
N ILE A 45 13.92 -0.39 -2.03
CA ILE A 45 14.51 0.94 -1.94
C ILE A 45 14.57 1.45 -0.49
N LEU A 46 13.63 1.03 0.36
CA LEU A 46 13.47 1.52 1.74
C LEU A 46 14.10 0.64 2.84
N ARG A 47 14.86 -0.40 2.47
CA ARG A 47 15.39 -1.41 3.41
C ARG A 47 16.23 -0.87 4.58
N SER A 48 16.59 0.41 4.60
CA SER A 48 17.42 1.03 5.64
C SER A 48 16.63 1.66 6.81
N LYS A 49 15.29 1.73 6.74
CA LYS A 49 14.47 2.43 7.75
C LYS A 49 13.58 1.46 8.53
N ASP A 50 13.52 1.66 9.85
CA ASP A 50 12.73 0.80 10.74
C ASP A 50 11.22 1.07 10.69
N ASN A 51 10.82 2.31 10.41
CA ASN A 51 9.44 2.77 10.53
C ASN A 51 8.93 3.31 9.20
N LEU A 52 7.74 2.89 8.80
CA LEU A 52 7.08 3.32 7.57
C LEU A 52 5.75 3.98 7.90
N ILE A 53 5.52 5.21 7.43
CA ILE A 53 4.25 5.92 7.54
C ILE A 53 3.69 6.14 6.14
N ILE A 54 2.53 5.56 5.86
CA ILE A 54 1.82 5.66 4.59
C ILE A 54 0.61 6.57 4.79
N ARG A 55 0.43 7.52 3.88
CA ARG A 55 -0.79 8.33 3.77
C ARG A 55 -1.43 8.05 2.41
N SER A 56 -2.71 7.70 2.39
CA SER A 56 -3.44 7.48 1.14
C SER A 56 -4.89 7.92 1.25
N ASP A 57 -5.58 7.94 0.12
CA ASP A 57 -7.04 8.02 0.11
C ASP A 57 -7.71 6.82 0.80
N SER A 58 -9.00 6.97 1.08
CA SER A 58 -9.84 5.92 1.69
C SER A 58 -10.43 4.95 0.64
N CYS A 59 -9.84 4.82 -0.56
CA CYS A 59 -10.41 4.00 -1.63
C CYS A 59 -10.41 2.50 -1.28
N SER A 60 -11.60 1.93 -1.04
CA SER A 60 -11.72 0.53 -0.59
C SER A 60 -11.27 -0.50 -1.64
N GLY A 61 -11.40 -0.21 -2.93
CA GLY A 61 -10.97 -1.11 -4.01
C GLY A 61 -9.45 -1.21 -4.16
N GLN A 62 -8.71 -0.27 -3.58
CA GLN A 62 -7.29 -0.05 -3.85
C GLN A 62 -6.45 -0.02 -2.57
N ASN A 63 -6.66 0.99 -1.72
CA ASN A 63 -5.82 1.28 -0.57
C ASN A 63 -6.41 0.74 0.75
N LYS A 64 -7.72 0.86 0.94
CA LYS A 64 -8.42 0.51 2.20
C LYS A 64 -9.04 -0.89 2.14
N ASN A 65 -8.20 -1.92 2.08
CA ASN A 65 -8.63 -3.33 2.06
C ASN A 65 -7.69 -4.28 2.82
N SER A 66 -8.16 -5.50 3.01
CA SER A 66 -7.40 -6.55 3.70
C SER A 66 -6.14 -7.00 2.97
N THR A 67 -6.07 -6.88 1.63
CA THR A 67 -4.87 -7.26 0.88
C THR A 67 -3.68 -6.39 1.28
N ILE A 68 -3.91 -5.08 1.39
CA ILE A 68 -2.90 -4.12 1.86
C ILE A 68 -2.53 -4.39 3.34
N LEU A 69 -3.51 -4.70 4.18
CA LEU A 69 -3.23 -5.09 5.57
C LEU A 69 -2.34 -6.34 5.63
N PHE A 70 -2.62 -7.38 4.85
CA PHE A 70 -1.80 -8.60 4.82
C PHE A 70 -0.40 -8.36 4.24
N LEU A 71 -0.27 -7.41 3.31
CA LEU A 71 1.04 -6.97 2.87
C LEU A 71 1.85 -6.39 4.03
N TYR A 72 1.26 -5.52 4.85
CA TYR A 72 1.96 -4.99 6.03
C TYR A 72 2.37 -6.08 7.01
N GLN A 73 1.49 -7.07 7.22
CA GLN A 73 1.82 -8.25 8.03
C GLN A 73 3.02 -9.00 7.46
N TYR A 74 3.10 -9.15 6.14
CA TYR A 74 4.24 -9.79 5.48
C TYR A 74 5.54 -8.99 5.64
N LEU A 75 5.50 -7.68 5.42
CA LEU A 75 6.66 -6.81 5.54
C LEU A 75 7.25 -6.82 6.96
N VAL A 76 6.39 -6.79 7.99
CA VAL A 76 6.79 -6.92 9.39
C VAL A 76 7.29 -8.33 9.71
N LEU A 77 6.63 -9.39 9.20
CA LEU A 77 7.10 -10.77 9.37
C LEU A 77 8.50 -10.99 8.79
N LYS A 78 8.81 -10.32 7.68
CA LYS A 78 10.12 -10.37 7.04
C LYS A 78 11.19 -9.55 7.75
N GLY A 79 10.81 -8.74 8.74
CA GLY A 79 11.72 -7.84 9.44
C GLY A 79 12.16 -6.66 8.57
N TYR A 80 11.44 -6.34 7.49
CA TYR A 80 11.76 -5.16 6.67
C TYR A 80 11.41 -3.87 7.39
N PHE A 81 10.35 -3.88 8.20
CA PHE A 81 9.95 -2.76 9.04
C PHE A 81 9.57 -3.28 10.43
N LYS A 82 9.92 -2.51 11.46
CA LYS A 82 9.46 -2.72 12.85
C LYS A 82 8.04 -2.22 13.02
N ILE A 83 7.72 -1.07 12.45
CA ILE A 83 6.40 -0.44 12.58
C ILE A 83 5.95 0.08 11.22
N ILE A 84 4.73 -0.27 10.82
CA ILE A 84 4.05 0.29 9.65
C ILE A 84 2.77 0.98 10.11
N GLU A 85 2.66 2.27 9.85
CA GLU A 85 1.46 3.07 10.08
C GLU A 85 0.83 3.47 8.75
N HIS A 86 -0.49 3.35 8.63
CA HIS A 86 -1.24 3.75 7.45
C HIS A 86 -2.40 4.64 7.88
N LYS A 87 -2.37 5.89 7.43
CA LYS A 87 -3.36 6.94 7.70
C LYS A 87 -4.19 7.19 6.43
N PHE A 88 -5.52 7.15 6.56
CA PHE A 88 -6.48 7.22 5.45
C PHE A 88 -7.20 8.56 5.41
N THR A 89 -6.87 9.43 4.47
CA THR A 89 -7.47 10.76 4.42
C THR A 89 -9.00 10.73 4.41
N GLU A 90 -9.59 11.75 5.01
CA GLU A 90 -11.05 11.91 5.04
C GLU A 90 -11.61 12.03 3.62
N VAL A 91 -12.76 11.38 3.39
CA VAL A 91 -13.40 11.34 2.08
C VAL A 91 -13.90 12.75 1.73
N GLY A 92 -13.49 13.27 0.57
CA GLY A 92 -14.00 14.54 0.03
C GLY A 92 -13.17 15.79 0.31
N HIS A 93 -12.13 15.71 1.15
CA HIS A 93 -11.36 16.90 1.57
C HIS A 93 -9.83 16.74 1.48
N SER A 94 -9.33 15.89 0.59
CA SER A 94 -7.88 15.66 0.49
C SER A 94 -7.41 15.51 -0.94
N TYR A 95 -6.47 16.38 -1.32
CA TYR A 95 -5.63 16.23 -2.50
C TYR A 95 -4.27 15.70 -2.03
N PRO A 96 -4.00 14.40 -2.17
CA PRO A 96 -2.66 13.86 -1.96
C PRO A 96 -1.60 14.70 -2.65
N GLU A 97 -0.45 14.92 -2.01
CA GLU A 97 0.64 15.69 -2.62
C GLU A 97 1.13 15.07 -3.94
N SER A 98 1.01 13.74 -4.06
CA SER A 98 1.25 12.99 -5.30
C SER A 98 0.39 13.43 -6.47
N ASP A 99 -0.84 13.92 -6.22
CA ASP A 99 -1.78 14.31 -7.27
C ASP A 99 -1.33 15.56 -8.00
N ARG A 100 -0.53 16.41 -7.36
CA ARG A 100 0.05 17.60 -7.99
C ARG A 100 1.00 17.22 -9.12
N ASP A 101 1.87 16.25 -8.88
CA ASP A 101 2.83 15.80 -9.89
C ASP A 101 2.18 14.92 -10.95
N LEU A 102 1.20 14.06 -10.55
CA LEU A 102 0.35 13.35 -11.51
C LEU A 102 -0.41 14.32 -12.41
N GLY A 103 -0.98 15.40 -11.88
CA GLY A 103 -1.69 16.41 -12.66
C GLY A 103 -0.78 17.14 -13.67
N ARG A 104 0.50 17.35 -13.35
CA ARG A 104 1.49 17.90 -14.31
C ARG A 104 1.78 16.91 -15.42
N ILE A 105 1.97 15.64 -15.07
CA ILE A 105 2.17 14.54 -16.03
C ILE A 105 0.96 14.43 -16.96
N GLU A 106 -0.26 14.40 -16.42
CA GLU A 106 -1.49 14.33 -17.22
C GLU A 106 -1.62 15.50 -18.18
N LYS A 107 -1.34 16.73 -17.71
CA LYS A 107 -1.35 17.92 -18.58
C LYS A 107 -0.36 17.81 -19.72
N ASN A 108 0.82 17.27 -19.49
CA ASN A 108 1.81 17.06 -20.54
C ASN A 108 1.41 15.92 -21.48
N LEU A 109 0.87 14.82 -20.96
CA LEU A 109 0.35 13.72 -21.78
C LEU A 109 -0.77 14.19 -22.72
N ARG A 110 -1.66 15.08 -22.26
CA ARG A 110 -2.74 15.66 -23.08
C ARG A 110 -2.25 16.53 -24.24
N LYS A 111 -0.99 16.98 -24.24
CA LYS A 111 -0.39 17.72 -25.36
C LYS A 111 -0.04 16.81 -26.55
N HIS A 112 -0.02 15.50 -26.33
CA HIS A 112 0.28 14.51 -27.35
C HIS A 112 -1.02 13.81 -27.76
N GLU A 113 -1.43 14.02 -29.02
CA GLU A 113 -2.69 13.44 -29.54
C GLU A 113 -2.68 11.91 -29.57
N THR A 114 -1.53 11.29 -29.80
CA THR A 114 -1.45 9.82 -29.87
C THR A 114 -0.13 9.27 -29.39
N ILE A 115 -0.20 8.35 -28.42
CA ILE A 115 0.96 7.66 -27.86
C ILE A 115 0.73 6.16 -27.96
N PHE A 116 1.49 5.48 -28.82
CA PHE A 116 1.32 4.05 -29.11
C PHE A 116 2.30 3.15 -28.36
N LEU A 117 3.40 3.71 -27.84
CA LEU A 117 4.49 2.93 -27.24
C LEU A 117 4.65 3.26 -25.74
N PRO A 118 4.73 2.25 -24.86
CA PRO A 118 5.02 2.45 -23.44
C PRO A 118 6.26 3.30 -23.17
N GLU A 119 7.29 3.17 -24.00
CA GLU A 119 8.51 3.97 -23.87
C GLU A 119 8.28 5.46 -24.10
N LYS A 120 7.35 5.83 -25.00
CA LYS A 120 7.00 7.24 -25.21
C LYS A 120 6.29 7.80 -23.99
N TYR A 121 5.40 7.04 -23.35
CA TYR A 121 4.82 7.42 -22.05
C TYR A 121 5.90 7.66 -21.01
N ARG A 122 6.86 6.73 -20.88
CA ARG A 122 7.97 6.86 -19.93
C ARG A 122 8.80 8.12 -20.20
N LYS A 123 9.13 8.41 -21.47
CA LYS A 123 9.88 9.62 -21.86
C LYS A 123 9.13 10.90 -21.47
N ILE A 124 7.84 10.99 -21.78
CA ILE A 124 7.02 12.17 -21.45
C ILE A 124 6.93 12.36 -19.94
N ILE A 125 6.73 11.27 -19.20
CA ILE A 125 6.68 11.32 -17.74
C ILE A 125 8.01 11.80 -17.19
N MET A 126 9.14 11.20 -17.59
CA MET A 126 10.49 11.64 -17.21
C MET A 126 10.75 13.13 -17.51
N GLN A 127 10.19 13.67 -18.60
CA GLN A 127 10.32 15.08 -18.97
C GLN A 127 9.36 16.02 -18.23
N SER A 128 8.34 15.50 -17.56
CA SER A 128 7.28 16.30 -16.94
C SER A 128 7.63 16.90 -15.58
N GLY A 129 8.75 16.52 -15.00
CA GLY A 129 9.19 16.90 -13.65
C GLY A 129 10.72 16.94 -13.57
N ARG A 130 11.24 17.60 -12.52
CA ARG A 130 12.68 17.88 -12.42
C ARG A 130 13.50 16.79 -11.75
N ASN A 131 12.89 15.87 -10.98
CA ASN A 131 13.59 14.81 -10.23
C ASN A 131 12.60 13.73 -9.74
N HIS A 132 12.12 12.86 -10.63
CA HIS A 132 11.25 11.76 -10.26
C HIS A 132 11.71 10.45 -10.90
N HIS A 133 11.40 9.34 -10.23
CA HIS A 133 11.74 8.01 -10.72
C HIS A 133 10.54 7.36 -11.37
N VAL A 134 10.79 6.57 -12.41
CA VAL A 134 9.75 5.85 -13.13
C VAL A 134 10.13 4.39 -13.24
N THR A 135 9.30 3.52 -12.68
CA THR A 135 9.47 2.07 -12.68
C THR A 135 8.38 1.42 -13.53
N ASP A 136 8.78 0.60 -14.49
CA ASP A 136 7.85 -0.28 -15.22
C ASP A 136 7.53 -1.49 -14.35
N MET A 137 6.26 -1.65 -13.98
CA MET A 137 5.77 -2.75 -13.14
C MET A 137 5.40 -4.00 -13.94
N THR A 138 5.45 -3.94 -15.28
CA THR A 138 5.12 -5.05 -16.17
C THR A 138 5.73 -6.39 -15.74
N PRO A 139 7.05 -6.49 -15.44
CA PRO A 139 7.65 -7.75 -15.01
C PRO A 139 7.54 -8.02 -13.50
N HIS A 140 7.04 -7.07 -12.69
CA HIS A 140 7.10 -7.12 -11.23
C HIS A 140 5.78 -7.51 -10.56
N PHE A 141 4.77 -7.93 -11.31
CA PHE A 141 3.46 -8.26 -10.72
C PHE A 141 3.47 -9.59 -9.96
N ARG A 142 3.09 -9.52 -8.69
CA ARG A 142 2.99 -10.68 -7.79
C ARG A 142 1.53 -10.92 -7.39
N ASN A 143 1.18 -12.17 -7.12
CA ASN A 143 -0.16 -12.52 -6.66
C ASN A 143 -0.31 -12.33 -5.14
N SER A 144 -0.59 -11.09 -4.73
CA SER A 144 -0.78 -10.74 -3.31
C SER A 144 -2.06 -11.31 -2.68
N LYS A 145 -3.04 -11.76 -3.47
CA LYS A 145 -4.26 -12.42 -2.94
C LYS A 145 -3.92 -13.76 -2.26
N ALA A 146 -2.87 -14.43 -2.70
CA ALA A 146 -2.41 -15.68 -2.10
C ALA A 146 -1.87 -15.51 -0.66
N LEU A 147 -1.56 -14.27 -0.24
CA LEU A 147 -1.02 -13.99 1.11
C LEU A 147 -2.00 -14.40 2.22
N HIS A 148 -3.31 -14.21 2.01
CA HIS A 148 -4.33 -14.61 3.00
C HIS A 148 -4.26 -16.12 3.28
N SER A 149 -4.28 -16.94 2.22
CA SER A 149 -4.24 -18.40 2.34
C SER A 149 -2.91 -18.89 2.90
N LYS A 150 -1.79 -18.27 2.52
CA LYS A 150 -0.44 -18.65 2.96
C LYS A 150 -0.21 -18.35 4.45
N PHE A 151 -0.71 -17.22 4.95
CA PHE A 151 -0.51 -16.82 6.35
C PHE A 151 -1.62 -17.25 7.31
N GLN A 152 -2.70 -17.87 6.81
CA GLN A 152 -3.87 -18.27 7.61
C GLN A 152 -4.44 -17.11 8.45
N LEU A 153 -4.34 -15.88 7.92
CA LEU A 153 -4.85 -14.68 8.56
C LEU A 153 -6.25 -14.40 8.05
N ASN A 154 -7.20 -14.20 8.96
CA ASN A 154 -8.56 -13.82 8.60
C ASN A 154 -8.80 -12.36 8.96
N ASN A 155 -9.41 -11.61 8.05
CA ASN A 155 -9.86 -10.26 8.38
C ASN A 155 -11.04 -10.35 9.34
N ARG A 156 -10.78 -10.14 10.64
CA ARG A 156 -11.82 -10.23 11.67
C ARG A 156 -12.69 -8.98 11.62
N LYS A 157 -14.01 -9.19 11.67
CA LYS A 157 -15.00 -8.11 11.76
C LYS A 157 -15.18 -7.58 13.20
N ARG A 158 -14.42 -8.12 14.16
CA ARG A 158 -14.48 -7.74 15.57
C ARG A 158 -13.08 -7.60 16.16
N ASN A 159 -12.93 -6.66 17.09
CA ASN A 159 -11.66 -6.40 17.78
C ASN A 159 -11.48 -7.30 19.02
N ALA A 160 -10.40 -7.12 19.76
CA ALA A 160 -10.11 -7.88 20.98
C ALA A 160 -11.16 -7.68 22.10
N LEU A 161 -11.86 -6.54 22.08
CA LEU A 161 -12.98 -6.21 22.99
C LEU A 161 -14.35 -6.66 22.45
N ASN A 162 -14.36 -7.45 21.37
CA ASN A 162 -15.57 -7.95 20.70
C ASN A 162 -16.47 -6.87 20.06
N GLU A 163 -15.97 -5.65 19.89
CA GLU A 163 -16.68 -4.57 19.19
C GLU A 163 -16.61 -4.78 17.67
N LYS A 164 -17.67 -4.39 16.94
CA LYS A 164 -17.72 -4.49 15.47
C LYS A 164 -16.76 -3.49 14.84
N ILE A 165 -15.94 -3.95 13.89
CA ILE A 165 -15.01 -3.11 13.13
C ILE A 165 -15.63 -2.76 11.78
N ALA A 166 -15.96 -1.49 11.58
CA ALA A 166 -16.34 -0.95 10.28
C ALA A 166 -15.08 -0.59 9.48
N PHE A 167 -14.37 -1.61 8.98
CA PHE A 167 -13.06 -1.44 8.33
C PHE A 167 -13.08 -0.46 7.16
N ARG A 168 -14.20 -0.36 6.43
CA ARG A 168 -14.33 0.55 5.28
C ARG A 168 -14.73 1.96 5.71
N ASP A 169 -15.60 2.08 6.71
CA ASP A 169 -16.34 3.33 6.93
C ASP A 169 -15.70 4.19 8.01
N SER A 170 -15.27 3.62 9.14
CA SER A 170 -14.79 4.41 10.29
C SER A 170 -13.27 4.39 10.47
N LEU A 171 -12.58 3.44 9.86
CA LEU A 171 -11.18 3.20 10.15
C LEU A 171 -10.29 4.27 9.48
N ASN A 172 -9.57 5.05 10.28
CA ASN A 172 -8.78 6.18 9.80
C ASN A 172 -7.27 5.96 9.93
N TRP A 173 -6.85 5.10 10.86
CA TRP A 173 -5.45 4.82 11.10
C TRP A 173 -5.24 3.35 11.46
N ILE A 174 -4.37 2.66 10.72
CA ILE A 174 -3.86 1.31 11.03
C ILE A 174 -2.42 1.42 11.50
N ARG A 175 -2.06 0.61 12.49
CA ARG A 175 -0.67 0.41 12.90
C ARG A 175 -0.37 -1.09 13.03
N VAL A 176 0.71 -1.53 12.40
CA VAL A 176 1.18 -2.92 12.41
C VAL A 176 2.59 -2.96 12.96
N GLU A 177 2.77 -3.67 14.07
CA GLU A 177 4.07 -3.81 14.75
C GLU A 177 4.50 -5.28 14.86
N LYS A 178 3.52 -6.20 14.84
CA LYS A 178 3.75 -7.62 15.06
C LYS A 178 2.88 -8.45 14.14
N PHE A 179 3.50 -9.45 13.52
CA PHE A 179 2.79 -10.40 12.67
C PHE A 179 1.68 -11.15 13.43
N GLY A 180 0.47 -11.08 12.91
CA GLY A 180 -0.73 -11.72 13.44
C GLY A 180 -1.70 -10.78 14.15
N SER A 181 -1.36 -9.49 14.30
CA SER A 181 -2.24 -8.49 14.91
C SER A 181 -2.04 -7.11 14.29
N TYR A 182 -3.02 -6.24 14.44
CA TYR A 182 -2.88 -4.82 14.12
C TYR A 182 -3.65 -3.97 15.13
N PHE A 183 -3.33 -2.70 15.14
CA PHE A 183 -3.98 -1.67 15.94
C PHE A 183 -4.73 -0.73 15.00
N HIS A 184 -5.89 -0.22 15.43
CA HIS A 184 -6.63 0.78 14.69
C HIS A 184 -7.14 1.93 15.56
N LYS A 185 -7.38 3.07 14.92
CA LYS A 185 -8.15 4.20 15.43
C LYS A 185 -9.16 4.67 14.40
N ASP A 186 -10.25 5.21 14.90
CA ASP A 186 -11.29 5.85 14.10
C ASP A 186 -11.10 7.38 14.04
N CYS A 187 -10.02 7.90 14.64
CA CYS A 187 -9.66 9.32 14.66
C CYS A 187 -8.14 9.51 14.50
N TYR A 188 -7.74 10.77 14.31
CA TYR A 188 -6.34 11.19 14.20
C TYR A 188 -5.73 11.68 15.50
N ASP A 189 -6.52 11.71 16.57
CA ASP A 189 -6.10 12.19 17.86
C ASP A 189 -4.98 11.32 18.45
N LEU A 190 -3.95 11.99 18.98
CA LEU A 190 -2.77 11.37 19.57
C LEU A 190 -3.11 10.73 20.92
N TYR A 191 -4.01 11.33 21.70
CA TYR A 191 -4.33 10.90 23.06
C TYR A 191 -5.29 9.72 23.11
N THR A 192 -6.16 9.60 22.11
CA THR A 192 -7.06 8.45 21.98
C THR A 192 -6.24 7.16 21.89
N PRO A 193 -6.50 6.11 22.69
CA PRO A 193 -5.74 4.87 22.63
C PRO A 193 -6.09 4.04 21.38
N PHE A 194 -5.14 3.24 20.91
CA PHE A 194 -5.37 2.28 19.82
C PHE A 194 -6.21 1.10 20.29
N LYS A 195 -7.10 0.63 19.42
CA LYS A 195 -7.84 -0.63 19.61
C LYS A 195 -7.12 -1.78 18.90
N LYS A 196 -6.90 -2.90 19.60
CA LYS A 196 -6.17 -4.05 19.06
C LYS A 196 -7.09 -5.07 18.37
N VAL A 197 -6.62 -5.65 17.28
CA VAL A 197 -7.30 -6.70 16.52
C VAL A 197 -6.32 -7.84 16.23
N ASP A 198 -6.69 -9.06 16.60
CA ASP A 198 -5.93 -10.26 16.26
C ASP A 198 -6.43 -10.86 14.95
N LEU A 199 -5.51 -11.19 14.04
CA LEU A 199 -5.82 -11.73 12.71
C LEU A 199 -5.69 -13.27 12.65
N ARG A 200 -4.93 -13.87 13.57
CA ARG A 200 -4.79 -15.34 13.65
C ARG A 200 -6.07 -15.95 14.19
N LYS A 201 -6.43 -17.18 13.81
CA LYS A 201 -7.48 -17.93 14.50
C LYS A 201 -7.06 -18.17 15.97
N GLN A 202 -7.97 -18.01 16.92
CA GLN A 202 -7.73 -18.56 18.26
C GLN A 202 -7.75 -20.08 18.13
N ILE A 203 -6.60 -20.71 18.35
CA ILE A 203 -6.55 -22.16 18.52
C ILE A 203 -7.21 -22.42 19.88
N ARG A 204 -8.44 -22.94 19.89
CA ARG A 204 -8.99 -23.58 21.08
C ARG A 204 -8.18 -24.86 21.29
N GLY A 205 -7.17 -24.81 22.17
CA GLY A 205 -6.38 -25.97 22.59
C GLY A 205 -5.14 -26.26 21.73
N GLY A 206 -3.97 -26.07 22.34
CA GLY A 206 -2.65 -26.65 22.03
C GLY A 206 -2.32 -27.04 20.57
N ALA A 207 -1.51 -26.22 19.89
CA ALA A 207 -0.61 -26.71 18.86
C ALA A 207 0.61 -25.79 18.70
N LYS A 208 1.79 -26.41 18.66
CA LYS A 208 3.12 -25.79 18.65
C LYS A 208 3.35 -24.96 17.38
N THR A 209 4.05 -23.84 17.57
CA THR A 209 4.49 -22.91 16.53
C THR A 209 5.51 -23.58 15.59
N THR A 210 5.10 -23.97 14.39
CA THR A 210 6.04 -24.36 13.32
C THR A 210 6.57 -23.11 12.62
N HIS A 211 7.88 -22.89 12.70
CA HIS A 211 8.59 -21.93 11.85
C HIS A 211 8.55 -22.43 10.40
N GLN A 212 7.69 -21.85 9.57
CA GLN A 212 7.70 -22.07 8.12
C GLN A 212 8.54 -21.00 7.42
N ASN A 213 9.54 -21.43 6.67
CA ASN A 213 10.39 -20.57 5.85
C ASN A 213 9.62 -20.15 4.59
N TRP A 214 9.10 -18.93 4.58
CA TRP A 214 8.33 -18.38 3.47
C TRP A 214 9.24 -17.68 2.46
N ARG A 215 9.72 -18.34 1.40
CA ARG A 215 10.29 -17.61 0.24
C ARG A 215 9.19 -17.26 -0.78
N PHE A 216 9.38 -16.14 -1.47
CA PHE A 216 8.64 -15.66 -2.64
C PHE A 216 9.63 -15.51 -3.77
#